data_AF-A0A1E7F8S0-F1
#
_entry.id   AF-A0A1E7F8S0-F1
#
_cell.length_a   1.000
_cell.length_b   1.000
_cell.length_c   1.000
_cell.angle_alpha   90.00
_cell.angle_beta   90.00
_cell.angle_gamma   90.00
#
_symmetry.space_group_name_H-M   'P 1'
#
loop_
_entity.id
_entity.type
_entity.pdbx_description
1 polymer ?
#
loop_
_entity_poly.entity_id
_entity_poly.type
_entity_poly.pdbx_seq_one_letter_code
_entity_poly.pdbx_strand_id
1 'polypeptide(L)'
;MKTRCISKDMMDIVDIWKNQFPSYNVYFHDDSAVDALFYDSGNYWSDIFPQLQQLMTSCVKYGSAMKIDIWRVLILYRYGGIYSDIDNAPGPKLTEFTIEKNASAFFLSDGWDRPSHWLHGMEPNHPISFHTMLVIFENLLKLTNVSKVRLVHVTGPEALRQGYTTAISTGENDLRKPYQEKLVYKFAYRDYVYQNNNEKVPYSSIMNSNSNDNSNTTTTTMITKKERIQIEMNISHWTKIVYKAVDIPTGMCIDYIYENALKHQLERQYAK
;
A
#
# COMPACT_ATOMS: atom_id res chain seq x y z
N MET A 1 -15.35 -2.59 -1.91
CA MET A 1 -16.72 -2.03 -1.77
C MET A 1 -17.69 -3.04 -2.39
N LYS A 2 -18.82 -3.38 -1.75
CA LYS A 2 -19.67 -4.49 -2.24
C LYS A 2 -20.42 -4.20 -3.54
N THR A 3 -20.70 -2.93 -3.83
CA THR A 3 -21.45 -2.47 -5.00
C THR A 3 -20.76 -1.27 -5.62
N ARG A 4 -21.16 -0.85 -6.82
CA ARG A 4 -20.67 0.38 -7.47
C ARG A 4 -21.41 1.65 -7.03
N CYS A 5 -22.36 1.52 -6.11
CA CYS A 5 -23.07 2.67 -5.56
C CYS A 5 -22.19 3.33 -4.49
N ILE A 6 -21.95 4.62 -4.65
CA ILE A 6 -21.13 5.44 -3.77
C ILE A 6 -21.99 6.53 -3.13
N SER A 7 -21.70 6.85 -1.87
CA SER A 7 -22.37 7.94 -1.17
C SER A 7 -21.98 9.28 -1.79
N LYS A 8 -22.80 10.31 -1.55
CA LYS A 8 -22.50 11.67 -1.99
C LYS A 8 -21.13 12.14 -1.49
N ASP A 9 -20.82 11.91 -0.22
CA ASP A 9 -19.53 12.32 0.36
C ASP A 9 -18.32 11.65 -0.34
N MET A 10 -18.46 10.39 -0.79
CA MET A 10 -17.42 9.72 -1.58
C MET A 10 -17.34 10.25 -3.01
N MET A 11 -18.47 10.64 -3.60
CA MET A 11 -18.49 11.32 -4.90
C MET A 11 -17.79 12.68 -4.84
N ASP A 12 -17.99 13.43 -3.77
CA ASP A 12 -17.36 14.74 -3.59
C ASP A 12 -15.82 14.60 -3.59
N ILE A 13 -15.28 13.55 -2.94
CA ILE A 13 -13.83 13.24 -2.98
C ILE A 13 -13.36 12.97 -4.42
N VAL A 14 -14.17 12.26 -5.20
CA VAL A 14 -13.84 11.89 -6.58
C VAL A 14 -13.90 13.09 -7.51
N ASP A 15 -14.83 14.00 -7.29
CA ASP A 15 -14.89 15.24 -8.04
C ASP A 15 -13.67 16.12 -7.73
N ILE A 16 -13.15 16.10 -6.49
CA ILE A 16 -11.87 16.75 -6.18
C ILE A 16 -10.73 16.11 -6.99
N TRP A 17 -10.64 14.78 -7.06
CA TRP A 17 -9.64 14.10 -7.89
C TRP A 17 -9.73 14.49 -9.36
N LYS A 18 -10.93 14.49 -9.95
CA LYS A 18 -11.15 14.89 -11.35
C LYS A 18 -10.74 16.34 -11.61
N ASN A 19 -11.00 17.23 -10.66
CA ASN A 19 -10.64 18.64 -10.78
C ASN A 19 -9.12 18.86 -10.67
N GLN A 20 -8.42 18.09 -9.82
CA GLN A 20 -6.96 18.20 -9.64
C GLN A 20 -6.16 17.44 -10.71
N PHE A 21 -6.76 16.43 -11.33
CA PHE A 21 -6.16 15.57 -12.36
C PHE A 21 -7.06 15.45 -13.60
N PRO A 22 -7.36 16.56 -14.30
CA PRO A 22 -8.31 16.57 -15.41
C PRO A 22 -7.85 15.74 -16.63
N SER A 23 -6.55 15.47 -16.79
CA SER A 23 -6.05 14.58 -17.85
C SER A 23 -6.19 13.08 -17.54
N TYR A 24 -6.58 12.71 -16.31
CA TYR A 24 -6.67 11.32 -15.87
C TYR A 24 -8.11 10.80 -15.90
N ASN A 25 -8.25 9.49 -16.15
CA ASN A 25 -9.49 8.78 -15.92
C ASN A 25 -9.52 8.23 -14.49
N VAL A 26 -10.65 8.39 -13.81
CA VAL A 26 -10.85 7.87 -12.45
C VAL A 26 -11.69 6.59 -12.51
N TYR A 27 -11.15 5.51 -11.93
CA TYR A 27 -11.79 4.20 -11.88
C TYR A 27 -12.07 3.76 -10.44
N PHE A 28 -13.24 3.18 -10.22
CA PHE A 28 -13.59 2.55 -8.95
C PHE A 28 -13.55 1.04 -9.07
N HIS A 29 -13.03 0.41 -8.03
CA HIS A 29 -12.96 -1.05 -7.94
C HIS A 29 -13.83 -1.52 -6.77
N ASP A 30 -14.94 -2.17 -7.11
CA ASP A 30 -15.73 -2.95 -6.17
C ASP A 30 -15.05 -4.31 -5.87
N ASP A 31 -15.63 -5.10 -4.98
CA ASP A 31 -15.05 -6.39 -4.57
C ASP A 31 -14.91 -7.35 -5.77
N SER A 32 -15.85 -7.30 -6.72
CA SER A 32 -15.82 -8.12 -7.94
C SER A 32 -14.66 -7.70 -8.87
N ALA A 33 -14.46 -6.40 -9.05
CA ALA A 33 -13.33 -5.87 -9.83
C ALA A 33 -11.99 -6.18 -9.16
N VAL A 34 -11.94 -6.17 -7.82
CA VAL A 34 -10.76 -6.59 -7.05
C VAL A 34 -10.48 -8.07 -7.28
N ASP A 35 -11.49 -8.93 -7.16
CA ASP A 35 -11.37 -10.38 -7.42
C ASP A 35 -10.94 -10.68 -8.85
N ALA A 36 -11.53 -10.01 -9.83
CA ALA A 36 -11.21 -10.19 -11.24
C ALA A 36 -9.72 -9.96 -11.55
N LEU A 37 -9.04 -9.08 -10.81
CA LEU A 37 -7.60 -8.92 -10.99
C LEU A 37 -6.83 -10.19 -10.63
N PHE A 38 -7.18 -10.87 -9.53
CA PHE A 38 -6.47 -12.07 -9.07
C PHE A 38 -6.75 -13.30 -9.93
N TYR A 39 -7.95 -13.38 -10.50
CA TYR A 39 -8.41 -14.52 -11.31
C TYR A 39 -8.38 -14.22 -12.81
N ASP A 40 -7.54 -13.29 -13.25
CA ASP A 40 -7.42 -12.99 -14.67
C ASP A 40 -7.10 -14.26 -15.47
N SER A 41 -8.06 -14.66 -16.30
CA SER A 41 -8.08 -15.93 -17.03
C SER A 41 -6.98 -16.05 -18.11
N GLY A 42 -6.25 -14.97 -18.39
CA GLY A 42 -5.22 -14.92 -19.42
C GLY A 42 -3.83 -15.41 -19.03
N ASN A 43 -3.66 -16.13 -17.91
CA ASN A 43 -2.36 -16.59 -17.37
C ASN A 43 -1.33 -15.49 -17.06
N TYR A 44 -1.71 -14.21 -17.14
CA TYR A 44 -0.78 -13.09 -16.94
C TYR A 44 -0.03 -13.20 -15.61
N TRP A 45 -0.74 -13.48 -14.52
CA TRP A 45 -0.11 -13.61 -13.21
C TRP A 45 0.64 -14.92 -13.01
N SER A 46 0.24 -16.02 -13.65
CA SER A 46 0.98 -17.27 -13.51
C SER A 46 2.38 -17.17 -14.14
N ASP A 47 2.54 -16.34 -15.18
CA ASP A 47 3.81 -16.15 -15.86
C ASP A 47 4.77 -15.27 -15.05
N ILE A 48 4.25 -14.26 -14.34
CA ILE A 48 5.05 -13.30 -13.57
C ILE A 48 5.22 -13.75 -12.10
N PHE A 49 4.13 -14.19 -11.49
CA PHE A 49 4.01 -14.58 -10.08
C PHE A 49 3.30 -15.93 -9.94
N PRO A 50 3.95 -17.05 -10.32
CA PRO A 50 3.32 -18.38 -10.36
C PRO A 50 2.68 -18.83 -9.04
N GLN A 51 3.23 -18.37 -7.91
CA GLN A 51 2.73 -18.66 -6.56
C GLN A 51 1.57 -17.77 -6.08
N LEU A 52 1.18 -16.74 -6.85
CA LEU A 52 0.20 -15.75 -6.40
C LEU A 52 -1.13 -16.40 -6.01
N GLN A 53 -1.72 -17.20 -6.90
CA GLN A 53 -3.03 -17.81 -6.66
C GLN A 53 -3.01 -18.71 -5.41
N GLN A 54 -1.97 -19.54 -5.26
CA GLN A 54 -1.82 -20.43 -4.12
C GLN A 54 -1.69 -19.65 -2.80
N LEU A 55 -0.88 -18.58 -2.77
CA LEU A 55 -0.73 -17.74 -1.58
C LEU A 55 -2.02 -16.98 -1.26
N MET A 56 -2.74 -16.48 -2.26
CA MET A 56 -4.03 -15.81 -2.08
C MET A 56 -5.07 -16.74 -1.47
N THR A 57 -5.12 -18.01 -1.89
CA THR A 57 -6.09 -18.99 -1.36
C THR A 57 -5.70 -19.54 0.02
N SER A 58 -4.41 -19.76 0.27
CA SER A 58 -3.94 -20.42 1.50
C SER A 58 -3.62 -19.45 2.64
N CYS A 59 -3.13 -18.25 2.34
CA CYS A 59 -2.46 -17.42 3.34
C CYS A 59 -3.08 -16.03 3.52
N VAL A 60 -3.86 -15.57 2.54
CA VAL A 60 -4.54 -14.28 2.60
C VAL A 60 -5.92 -14.45 3.19
N LYS A 61 -6.13 -13.90 4.38
CA LYS A 61 -7.42 -13.97 5.06
C LYS A 61 -8.53 -13.31 4.23
N TYR A 62 -9.62 -14.05 4.02
CA TYR A 62 -10.81 -13.55 3.32
C TYR A 62 -11.36 -12.28 3.98
N GLY A 63 -11.71 -11.28 3.15
CA GLY A 63 -12.23 -9.98 3.61
C GLY A 63 -11.26 -9.17 4.48
N SER A 64 -9.96 -9.50 4.48
CA SER A 64 -8.94 -8.74 5.23
C SER A 64 -8.32 -7.63 4.40
N ALA A 65 -7.71 -6.66 5.08
CA ALA A 65 -6.93 -5.60 4.45
C ALA A 65 -5.73 -6.12 3.64
N MET A 66 -5.25 -7.36 3.91
CA MET A 66 -4.14 -7.97 3.17
C MET A 66 -4.45 -8.07 1.67
N LYS A 67 -5.68 -8.45 1.32
CA LYS A 67 -6.10 -8.58 -0.07
C LYS A 67 -5.99 -7.24 -0.80
N ILE A 68 -6.39 -6.15 -0.14
CA ILE A 68 -6.35 -4.80 -0.73
C ILE A 68 -4.92 -4.27 -0.82
N ASP A 69 -4.09 -4.54 0.20
CA ASP A 69 -2.66 -4.24 0.18
C ASP A 69 -1.94 -4.92 -1.01
N ILE A 70 -2.25 -6.19 -1.28
CA ILE A 70 -1.69 -6.90 -2.44
C ILE A 70 -2.28 -6.36 -3.75
N TRP A 71 -3.60 -6.16 -3.78
CA TRP A 71 -4.30 -5.70 -4.98
C TRP A 71 -3.77 -4.37 -5.50
N ARG A 72 -3.50 -3.39 -4.61
CA ARG A 72 -3.00 -2.08 -5.03
C ARG A 72 -1.59 -2.12 -5.63
N VAL A 73 -0.75 -3.07 -5.18
CA VAL A 73 0.58 -3.29 -5.77
C VAL A 73 0.42 -3.90 -7.16
N LEU A 74 -0.43 -4.93 -7.30
CA LEU A 74 -0.66 -5.62 -8.56
C LEU A 74 -1.34 -4.73 -9.62
N ILE A 75 -2.34 -3.92 -9.25
CA ILE A 75 -3.05 -3.07 -10.22
C ILE A 75 -2.10 -2.02 -10.81
N LEU A 76 -1.23 -1.43 -9.98
CA LEU A 76 -0.22 -0.49 -10.42
C LEU A 76 0.91 -1.18 -11.18
N TYR A 77 1.31 -2.40 -10.79
CA TYR A 77 2.27 -3.17 -11.59
C TYR A 77 1.74 -3.43 -12.99
N ARG A 78 0.46 -3.77 -13.15
CA ARG A 78 -0.09 -4.10 -14.46
C ARG A 78 -0.38 -2.88 -15.33
N TYR A 79 -0.97 -1.84 -14.75
CA TYR A 79 -1.53 -0.73 -15.52
C TYR A 79 -0.83 0.61 -15.27
N GLY A 80 -0.02 0.70 -14.22
CA GLY A 80 0.53 1.96 -13.74
C GLY A 80 -0.56 2.92 -13.25
N GLY A 81 -0.22 4.21 -13.21
CA GLY A 81 -1.12 5.29 -12.81
C GLY A 81 -1.00 5.62 -11.32
N ILE A 82 -2.10 6.07 -10.73
CA ILE A 82 -2.18 6.52 -9.34
C ILE A 82 -3.20 5.68 -8.60
N TYR A 83 -2.77 5.08 -7.49
CA TYR A 83 -3.67 4.47 -6.52
C TYR A 83 -3.93 5.44 -5.38
N SER A 84 -5.18 5.52 -4.94
CA SER A 84 -5.57 6.21 -3.71
C SER A 84 -6.63 5.39 -2.98
N ASP A 85 -6.56 5.30 -1.65
CA ASP A 85 -7.73 4.90 -0.86
C ASP A 85 -8.88 5.89 -1.15
N ILE A 86 -10.11 5.38 -1.19
CA ILE A 86 -11.30 6.11 -1.66
C ILE A 86 -11.65 7.31 -0.77
N ASP A 87 -11.20 7.30 0.48
CA ASP A 87 -11.48 8.34 1.45
C ASP A 87 -10.39 9.41 1.52
N ASN A 88 -9.39 9.37 0.62
CA ASN A 88 -8.40 10.42 0.45
C ASN A 88 -8.80 11.40 -0.65
N ALA A 89 -8.83 12.69 -0.33
CA ALA A 89 -8.94 13.77 -1.30
C ALA A 89 -7.58 14.48 -1.48
N PRO A 90 -7.15 14.78 -2.71
CA PRO A 90 -5.92 15.54 -2.92
C PRO A 90 -6.16 16.99 -2.48
N GLY A 91 -5.24 17.51 -1.66
CA GLY A 91 -5.23 18.92 -1.30
C GLY A 91 -4.86 19.81 -2.50
N PRO A 92 -5.00 21.15 -2.40
CA PRO A 92 -4.78 22.09 -3.50
C PRO A 92 -3.35 22.10 -4.07
N LYS A 93 -2.38 21.47 -3.39
CA LYS A 93 -1.00 21.37 -3.85
C LYS A 93 -0.71 20.08 -4.63
N LEU A 94 -1.58 19.06 -4.53
CA LEU A 94 -1.41 17.81 -5.24
C LEU A 94 -2.29 17.84 -6.50
N THR A 95 -1.65 18.16 -7.61
CA THR A 95 -2.28 18.31 -8.94
C THR A 95 -1.55 17.46 -9.95
N GLU A 96 -2.10 17.29 -11.15
CA GLU A 96 -1.40 16.61 -12.26
C GLU A 96 -0.05 17.24 -12.62
N PHE A 97 0.17 18.52 -12.26
CA PHE A 97 1.44 19.23 -12.50
C PHE A 97 2.44 19.10 -11.35
N THR A 98 2.00 18.60 -10.19
CA THR A 98 2.87 18.40 -9.03
C THR A 98 3.77 17.17 -9.21
N ILE A 99 3.29 16.18 -9.96
CA ILE A 99 4.07 15.00 -10.32
C ILE A 99 4.88 15.33 -11.57
N GLU A 100 6.20 15.18 -11.48
CA GLU A 100 7.07 15.45 -12.63
C GLU A 100 6.75 14.48 -13.78
N LYS A 101 6.70 14.99 -15.01
CA LYS A 101 6.36 14.20 -16.20
C LYS A 101 7.33 13.05 -16.48
N ASN A 102 8.55 13.14 -15.95
CA ASN A 102 9.62 12.15 -16.07
C ASN A 102 9.79 11.29 -14.82
N ALA A 103 8.89 11.40 -13.82
CA ALA A 103 8.93 10.52 -12.66
C ALA A 103 8.36 9.14 -13.04
N SER A 104 9.18 8.08 -12.90
CA SER A 104 8.72 6.70 -13.11
C SER A 104 7.85 6.20 -11.96
N ALA A 105 7.98 6.80 -10.77
CA ALA A 105 7.16 6.55 -9.60
C ALA A 105 7.17 7.75 -8.65
N PHE A 106 6.10 7.91 -7.87
CA PHE A 106 6.04 8.84 -6.75
C PHE A 106 5.32 8.21 -5.56
N PHE A 107 5.75 8.63 -4.36
CA PHE A 107 5.21 8.19 -3.09
C PHE A 107 5.12 9.40 -2.17
N LEU A 108 4.07 9.45 -1.34
CA LEU A 108 4.15 10.27 -0.14
C LEU A 108 4.92 9.50 0.93
N SER A 109 5.52 10.21 1.88
CA SER A 109 6.15 9.59 3.03
C SER A 109 5.19 9.62 4.22
N ASP A 110 5.04 8.51 4.93
CA ASP A 110 4.41 8.52 6.24
C ASP A 110 5.36 9.08 7.32
N GLY A 111 4.86 9.26 8.54
CA GLY A 111 5.65 9.76 9.69
C GLY A 111 6.78 8.84 10.15
N TRP A 112 6.99 7.68 9.50
CA TRP A 112 8.09 6.76 9.76
C TRP A 112 9.10 6.70 8.59
N ASP A 113 9.08 7.70 7.70
CA ASP A 113 9.90 7.78 6.48
C ASP A 113 9.69 6.59 5.53
N ARG A 114 8.46 6.07 5.46
CA ARG A 114 8.10 4.95 4.59
C ARG A 114 7.20 5.42 3.44
N PRO A 115 7.32 4.80 2.25
CA PRO A 115 6.37 5.04 1.17
C PRO A 115 4.93 4.75 1.62
N SER A 116 4.02 5.69 1.38
CA SER A 116 2.61 5.57 1.71
C SER A 116 1.93 4.49 0.87
N HIS A 117 1.36 3.49 1.53
CA HIS A 117 0.62 2.44 0.83
C HIS A 117 -0.80 2.87 0.43
N TRP A 118 -1.31 3.97 0.99
CA TRP A 118 -2.67 4.48 0.79
C TRP A 118 -2.78 5.52 -0.35
N LEU A 119 -1.65 6.06 -0.84
CA LEU A 119 -1.57 6.92 -2.03
C LEU A 119 -0.17 6.80 -2.62
N HIS A 120 -0.05 6.32 -3.85
CA HIS A 120 1.20 6.29 -4.60
C HIS A 120 0.91 6.04 -6.08
N GLY A 121 1.87 6.36 -6.93
CA GLY A 121 1.76 6.08 -8.35
C GLY A 121 3.08 5.64 -8.94
N MET A 122 2.99 4.90 -10.04
CA MET A 122 4.13 4.39 -10.77
C MET A 122 3.74 4.01 -12.20
N GLU A 123 4.74 3.91 -13.06
CA GLU A 123 4.61 3.31 -14.38
C GLU A 123 4.27 1.80 -14.29
N PRO A 124 3.64 1.23 -15.32
CA PRO A 124 3.45 -0.22 -15.37
C PRO A 124 4.79 -0.96 -15.38
N ASN A 125 4.79 -2.17 -14.82
CA ASN A 125 5.93 -3.06 -14.65
C ASN A 125 7.09 -2.48 -13.80
N HIS A 126 6.80 -1.51 -12.91
CA HIS A 126 7.84 -0.86 -12.13
C HIS A 126 8.55 -1.85 -11.16
N PRO A 127 9.90 -1.85 -11.08
CA PRO A 127 10.67 -2.76 -10.23
C PRO A 127 10.29 -2.72 -8.74
N ILE A 128 9.92 -1.54 -8.23
CA ILE A 128 9.43 -1.37 -6.85
C ILE A 128 8.25 -2.30 -6.59
N SER A 129 7.21 -2.30 -7.42
CA SER A 129 6.05 -3.17 -7.23
C SER A 129 6.40 -4.66 -7.36
N PHE A 130 7.28 -5.01 -8.29
CA PHE A 130 7.75 -6.39 -8.44
C PHE A 130 8.44 -6.88 -7.16
N HIS A 131 9.41 -6.13 -6.66
CA HIS A 131 10.12 -6.48 -5.42
C HIS A 131 9.20 -6.43 -4.20
N THR A 132 8.25 -5.50 -4.14
CA THR A 132 7.24 -5.49 -3.09
C THR A 132 6.42 -6.77 -3.09
N MET A 133 6.00 -7.28 -4.26
CA MET A 133 5.29 -8.56 -4.34
C MET A 133 6.13 -9.73 -3.84
N LEU A 134 7.42 -9.79 -4.19
CA LEU A 134 8.32 -10.84 -3.69
C LEU A 134 8.49 -10.79 -2.16
N VAL A 135 8.66 -9.60 -1.60
CA VAL A 135 8.72 -9.40 -0.15
C VAL A 135 7.42 -9.85 0.52
N ILE A 136 6.27 -9.50 -0.05
CA ILE A 136 4.97 -9.94 0.47
C ILE A 136 4.89 -11.47 0.48
N PHE A 137 5.29 -12.13 -0.61
CA PHE A 137 5.27 -13.59 -0.68
C PHE A 137 6.17 -14.24 0.38
N GLU A 138 7.38 -13.73 0.55
CA GLU A 138 8.30 -14.20 1.58
C GLU A 138 7.70 -14.01 2.99
N ASN A 139 7.11 -12.84 3.25
CA ASN A 139 6.48 -12.54 4.53
C ASN A 139 5.27 -13.44 4.80
N LEU A 140 4.44 -13.72 3.78
CA LEU A 140 3.31 -14.65 3.89
C LEU A 140 3.79 -16.06 4.23
N LEU A 141 4.81 -16.55 3.53
CA LEU A 141 5.37 -17.89 3.77
C LEU A 141 5.95 -18.05 5.18
N LYS A 142 6.48 -16.96 5.75
CA LYS A 142 7.01 -16.92 7.13
C LYS A 142 5.92 -16.71 8.20
N LEU A 143 4.65 -16.56 7.82
CA LEU A 143 3.56 -16.42 8.79
C LEU A 143 3.38 -17.71 9.59
N THR A 144 3.65 -17.63 10.88
CA THR A 144 3.39 -18.71 11.84
C THR A 144 1.92 -18.81 12.23
N ASN A 145 1.14 -17.74 12.03
CA ASN A 145 -0.29 -17.73 12.30
C ASN A 145 -1.05 -16.77 11.39
N VAL A 146 -1.78 -17.31 10.40
CA VAL A 146 -2.61 -16.53 9.46
C VAL A 146 -3.79 -15.81 10.11
N SER A 147 -4.18 -16.17 11.34
CA SER A 147 -5.21 -15.45 12.09
C SER A 147 -4.66 -14.19 12.81
N LYS A 148 -3.34 -14.13 13.04
CA LYS A 148 -2.65 -13.07 13.80
C LYS A 148 -1.57 -12.38 12.95
N VAL A 149 -2.02 -11.66 11.94
CA VAL A 149 -1.13 -11.00 10.97
C VAL A 149 -0.80 -9.57 11.41
N ARG A 150 0.49 -9.24 11.45
CA ARG A 150 0.95 -7.85 11.57
C ARG A 150 0.88 -7.15 10.20
N LEU A 151 -0.32 -6.73 9.82
CA LEU A 151 -0.65 -6.22 8.47
C LEU A 151 0.39 -5.26 7.89
N VAL A 152 0.79 -4.25 8.65
CA VAL A 152 1.77 -3.23 8.24
C VAL A 152 3.08 -3.83 7.75
N HIS A 153 3.52 -4.93 8.37
CA HIS A 153 4.80 -5.60 8.10
C HIS A 153 4.71 -6.64 6.98
N VAL A 154 3.57 -7.29 6.85
CA VAL A 154 3.42 -8.45 5.96
C VAL A 154 3.02 -8.01 4.56
N THR A 155 1.93 -7.25 4.46
CA THR A 155 1.38 -6.77 3.18
C THR A 155 1.40 -5.25 3.04
N GLY A 156 1.55 -4.53 4.14
CA GLY A 156 1.36 -3.08 4.21
C GLY A 156 2.60 -2.23 3.87
N PRO A 157 2.65 -0.98 4.38
CA PRO A 157 3.70 0.00 4.05
C PRO A 157 5.15 -0.46 4.27
N GLU A 158 5.39 -1.35 5.23
CA GLU A 158 6.75 -1.84 5.48
C GLU A 158 7.20 -2.83 4.42
N ALA A 159 6.31 -3.65 3.87
CA ALA A 159 6.61 -4.51 2.73
C ALA A 159 6.89 -3.66 1.48
N LEU A 160 6.13 -2.58 1.27
CA LEU A 160 6.42 -1.60 0.22
C LEU A 160 7.79 -0.95 0.41
N ARG A 161 8.14 -0.51 1.63
CA ARG A 161 9.45 0.07 1.95
C ARG A 161 10.61 -0.89 1.65
N GLN A 162 10.44 -2.18 1.98
CA GLN A 162 11.44 -3.21 1.68
C GLN A 162 11.59 -3.44 0.18
N GLY A 163 10.47 -3.55 -0.55
CA GLY A 163 10.48 -3.66 -2.01
C GLY A 163 11.13 -2.45 -2.69
N TYR A 164 10.80 -1.24 -2.22
CA TYR A 164 11.44 0.01 -2.62
C TYR A 164 12.96 -0.04 -2.38
N THR A 165 13.38 -0.39 -1.16
CA THR A 165 14.81 -0.44 -0.80
C THR A 165 15.55 -1.44 -1.67
N THR A 166 14.97 -2.62 -1.90
CA THR A 166 15.53 -3.68 -2.74
C THR A 166 15.68 -3.23 -4.20
N ALA A 167 14.65 -2.59 -4.75
CA ALA A 167 14.67 -2.08 -6.12
C ALA A 167 15.77 -1.01 -6.32
N ILE A 168 15.98 -0.14 -5.32
CA ILE A 168 17.03 0.88 -5.39
C ILE A 168 18.42 0.28 -5.16
N SER A 169 18.57 -0.66 -4.22
CA SER A 169 19.87 -1.22 -3.84
C SER A 169 20.46 -2.17 -4.86
N THR A 170 19.62 -2.84 -5.66
CA THR A 170 20.07 -3.81 -6.66
C THR A 170 20.72 -3.14 -7.88
N GLY A 171 20.48 -1.84 -8.10
CA GLY A 171 21.10 -1.06 -9.18
C GLY A 171 20.70 -1.51 -10.59
N GLU A 172 20.89 -0.64 -11.58
CA GLU A 172 20.42 -0.82 -12.96
C GLU A 172 21.09 -1.97 -13.74
N ASN A 173 22.24 -2.47 -13.29
CA ASN A 173 23.12 -3.27 -14.15
C ASN A 173 22.78 -4.77 -14.24
N ASP A 174 21.95 -5.32 -13.34
CA ASP A 174 21.60 -6.75 -13.33
C ASP A 174 20.18 -7.07 -13.84
N LEU A 175 19.42 -6.08 -14.31
CA LEU A 175 18.01 -6.22 -14.70
C LEU A 175 17.77 -6.05 -16.21
N ARG A 176 18.50 -6.77 -17.07
CA ARG A 176 18.38 -6.66 -18.55
C ARG A 176 16.93 -6.86 -19.05
N LYS A 177 16.22 -5.72 -19.21
CA LYS A 177 15.06 -5.35 -20.06
C LYS A 177 13.62 -5.53 -19.48
N PRO A 178 12.70 -4.54 -19.65
CA PRO A 178 12.81 -3.07 -19.64
C PRO A 178 12.36 -2.50 -18.26
N TYR A 179 12.93 -1.43 -17.71
CA TYR A 179 12.77 -0.06 -18.21
C TYR A 179 13.95 0.82 -17.79
N GLN A 180 14.19 1.85 -18.60
CA GLN A 180 15.33 2.74 -18.50
C GLN A 180 15.12 3.84 -17.47
N GLU A 181 16.18 4.07 -16.69
CA GLU A 181 16.58 5.28 -15.99
C GLU A 181 15.74 6.54 -16.26
N LYS A 182 15.03 7.01 -15.22
CA LYS A 182 15.26 8.34 -14.64
C LYS A 182 14.45 8.57 -13.35
N LEU A 183 15.20 8.93 -12.30
CA LEU A 183 14.82 9.76 -11.14
C LEU A 183 13.55 9.36 -10.36
N VAL A 184 13.76 8.59 -9.29
CA VAL A 184 12.82 8.51 -8.17
C VAL A 184 12.97 9.78 -7.32
N TYR A 185 12.06 10.74 -7.49
CA TYR A 185 11.97 11.88 -6.59
C TYR A 185 11.40 11.43 -5.24
N LYS A 186 12.27 11.41 -4.22
CA LYS A 186 11.83 11.35 -2.83
C LYS A 186 11.23 12.71 -2.47
N PHE A 187 9.90 12.82 -2.47
CA PHE A 187 9.22 13.94 -1.81
C PHE A 187 9.39 13.77 -0.29
N ALA A 188 10.54 14.21 0.22
CA ALA A 188 10.73 14.44 1.64
C ALA A 188 10.15 15.82 1.94
N TYR A 189 9.06 15.89 2.70
CA TYR A 189 8.68 17.14 3.38
C TYR A 189 9.65 17.34 4.56
N ARG A 190 10.89 17.70 4.25
CA ARG A 190 11.90 18.27 5.15
C ARG A 190 12.10 19.70 4.65
N ASP A 191 11.92 20.78 5.40
CA ASP A 191 12.00 21.03 6.83
C ASP A 191 10.94 22.09 7.20
N TYR A 192 10.78 22.36 8.51
CA TYR A 192 9.90 23.35 9.15
C TYR A 192 8.48 22.85 9.52
N VAL A 193 8.34 22.51 10.81
CA VAL A 193 7.06 22.58 11.51
C VAL A 193 6.81 24.05 11.84
N TYR A 194 5.79 24.66 11.25
CA TYR A 194 5.30 25.95 11.71
C TYR A 194 4.48 25.71 12.99
N GLN A 195 5.06 25.98 14.15
CA GLN A 195 4.25 26.29 15.33
C GLN A 195 3.77 27.74 15.22
N ASN A 196 2.53 27.97 15.62
CA ASN A 196 1.90 29.29 15.65
C ASN A 196 2.88 30.35 16.20
N ASN A 197 3.00 31.44 15.44
CA ASN A 197 3.82 32.64 15.67
C ASN A 197 5.30 32.56 15.23
N ASN A 198 5.52 32.79 13.92
CA ASN A 198 6.64 33.50 13.28
C ASN A 198 8.12 33.30 13.70
N GLU A 199 8.49 32.29 14.47
CA GLU A 199 9.92 31.96 14.68
C GLU A 199 10.31 30.63 14.03
N LYS A 200 11.38 30.68 13.21
CA LYS A 200 11.97 29.50 12.56
C LYS A 200 12.90 28.81 13.55
N VAL A 201 12.58 27.58 13.95
CA VAL A 201 13.48 26.75 14.77
C VAL A 201 14.00 25.56 13.96
N PRO A 202 15.33 25.36 13.86
CA PRO A 202 15.91 24.19 13.19
C PRO A 202 15.64 22.89 13.96
N TYR A 203 15.29 21.80 13.28
CA TYR A 203 15.01 20.49 13.91
C TYR A 203 16.19 19.92 14.73
N SER A 204 17.42 20.35 14.43
CA SER A 204 18.63 19.92 15.15
C SER A 204 18.74 20.42 16.59
N SER A 205 17.95 21.42 17.02
CA SER A 205 17.99 21.91 18.40
C SER A 205 17.15 21.10 19.39
N ILE A 206 16.33 20.14 18.92
CA ILE A 206 15.49 19.29 19.80
C ILE A 206 16.21 18.00 20.22
N MET A 207 17.27 17.58 19.52
CA MET A 207 17.98 16.33 19.82
C MET A 207 19.23 16.44 20.69
N ASN A 208 19.56 17.63 21.22
CA ASN A 208 20.78 17.82 22.02
C ASN A 208 20.60 18.46 23.41
N SER A 209 19.39 18.44 23.98
CA SER A 209 19.21 18.77 25.40
C SER A 209 19.32 17.51 26.27
N ASN A 210 20.56 17.15 26.61
CA ASN A 210 20.84 16.45 27.85
C ASN A 210 20.67 17.46 29.00
N SER A 211 19.49 17.55 29.58
CA SER A 211 19.29 18.24 30.86
C SER A 211 18.02 17.74 31.53
N ASN A 212 18.22 17.20 32.74
CA ASN A 212 17.22 16.84 33.75
C ASN A 212 16.01 17.77 33.81
N ASP A 213 14.95 17.48 33.06
CA ASP A 213 13.65 18.07 33.32
C ASP A 213 12.55 17.02 33.23
N ASN A 214 11.97 16.76 34.41
CA ASN A 214 10.70 16.07 34.59
C ASN A 214 9.60 16.88 33.89
N SER A 215 9.37 16.62 32.61
CA SER A 215 8.12 17.04 31.96
C SER A 215 7.60 15.93 31.04
N ASN A 216 6.61 15.21 31.58
CA ASN A 216 5.50 14.57 30.89
C ASN A 216 5.60 14.46 29.36
N THR A 217 6.30 13.44 28.87
CA THR A 217 6.10 12.88 27.53
C THR A 217 4.74 12.19 27.46
N THR A 218 3.67 12.97 27.35
CA THR A 218 2.29 12.50 27.14
C THR A 218 1.58 13.39 26.11
N THR A 219 2.03 13.39 24.85
CA THR A 219 1.29 14.10 23.79
C THR A 219 1.23 13.41 22.42
N THR A 220 1.88 12.26 22.21
CA THR A 220 1.66 11.45 21.00
C THR A 220 0.48 10.46 21.10
N THR A 221 -0.16 10.36 22.28
CA THR A 221 -1.32 9.49 22.55
C THR A 221 -2.68 10.18 22.38
N MET A 222 -2.73 11.50 22.11
CA MET A 222 -3.99 12.27 22.11
C MET A 222 -4.53 12.64 20.72
N ILE A 223 -3.76 12.44 19.64
CA ILE A 223 -4.22 12.74 18.27
C ILE A 223 -4.49 11.46 17.49
N THR A 224 -5.66 11.39 16.88
CA THR A 224 -6.06 10.27 16.04
C THR A 224 -5.16 10.17 14.81
N LYS A 225 -4.99 8.96 14.25
CA LYS A 225 -4.27 8.77 12.97
C LYS A 225 -4.82 9.69 11.88
N LYS A 226 -6.13 9.94 11.89
CA LYS A 226 -6.82 10.88 10.99
C LYS A 226 -6.31 12.31 11.15
N GLU A 227 -6.35 12.85 12.37
CA GLU A 227 -5.90 14.22 12.64
C GLU A 227 -4.44 14.41 12.25
N ARG A 228 -3.60 13.40 12.50
CA ARG A 228 -2.18 13.45 12.12
C ARG A 228 -1.97 13.48 10.61
N ILE A 229 -2.62 12.60 9.86
CA ILE A 229 -2.53 12.58 8.38
C ILE A 229 -3.06 13.89 7.78
N GLN A 230 -4.11 14.45 8.37
CA GLN A 230 -4.67 15.73 7.93
C GLN A 230 -3.74 16.91 8.20
N ILE A 231 -3.06 16.92 9.36
CA ILE A 231 -2.08 17.95 9.74
C ILE A 231 -0.79 17.82 8.91
N GLU A 232 -0.26 16.61 8.76
CA GLU A 232 1.05 16.37 8.14
C GLU A 232 0.99 16.34 6.60
N MET A 233 -0.10 15.84 6.03
CA MET A 233 -0.17 15.50 4.61
C MET A 233 -1.31 16.20 3.86
N ASN A 234 -2.09 17.04 4.54
CA ASN A 234 -3.21 17.81 3.95
C ASN A 234 -4.27 16.93 3.27
N ILE A 235 -4.55 15.76 3.86
CA ILE A 235 -5.52 14.76 3.37
C ILE A 235 -6.49 14.39 4.50
N SER A 236 -7.80 14.35 4.22
CA SER A 236 -8.84 13.89 5.16
C SER A 236 -9.08 12.39 5.02
N HIS A 237 -9.49 11.70 6.10
CA HIS A 237 -9.72 10.23 6.13
C HIS A 237 -10.98 9.90 6.98
N TRP A 238 -11.65 8.76 6.76
CA TRP A 238 -12.83 8.34 7.54
C TRP A 238 -12.64 6.96 8.19
N THR A 239 -13.40 6.65 9.24
CA THR A 239 -13.37 5.34 9.92
C THR A 239 -14.77 4.74 10.06
N LYS A 240 -14.86 3.41 9.92
CA LYS A 240 -16.07 2.60 10.05
C LYS A 240 -15.94 1.59 11.20
N ILE A 241 -17.08 1.25 11.81
CA ILE A 241 -17.23 0.20 12.83
C ILE A 241 -16.99 -1.19 12.23
N VAL A 242 -16.17 -1.99 12.92
CA VAL A 242 -15.75 -3.35 12.53
C VAL A 242 -16.76 -4.39 13.05
N TYR A 243 -17.27 -5.25 12.18
CA TYR A 243 -18.14 -6.38 12.57
C TYR A 243 -17.32 -7.58 13.09
N LYS A 244 -17.96 -8.40 13.95
CA LYS A 244 -17.38 -9.59 14.60
C LYS A 244 -16.73 -10.56 13.60
N ALA A 245 -15.58 -11.09 14.00
CA ALA A 245 -14.80 -12.05 13.23
C ALA A 245 -15.57 -13.38 13.06
N VAL A 246 -15.57 -13.89 11.82
CA VAL A 246 -15.80 -15.31 11.52
C VAL A 246 -14.65 -16.12 12.16
N ASP A 247 -14.91 -17.36 12.58
CA ASP A 247 -13.84 -18.26 13.04
C ASP A 247 -12.81 -18.44 11.93
N ILE A 248 -11.60 -17.94 12.18
CA ILE A 248 -10.50 -18.00 11.22
C ILE A 248 -9.63 -19.19 11.59
N PRO A 249 -9.32 -20.08 10.64
CA PRO A 249 -8.38 -21.17 10.85
C PRO A 249 -7.04 -20.65 11.43
N THR A 250 -6.54 -21.31 12.47
CA THR A 250 -5.23 -21.00 13.07
C THR A 250 -4.17 -21.95 12.53
N GLY A 251 -2.99 -21.46 12.18
CA GLY A 251 -1.89 -22.28 11.66
C GLY A 251 -0.91 -21.50 10.80
N MET A 252 0.19 -22.14 10.40
CA MET A 252 1.18 -21.51 9.54
C MET A 252 0.67 -21.45 8.10
N CYS A 253 1.02 -20.38 7.37
CA CYS A 253 0.67 -20.26 5.95
C CYS A 253 1.13 -21.49 5.15
N ILE A 254 2.34 -21.99 5.42
CA ILE A 254 2.90 -23.13 4.72
C ILE A 254 2.08 -24.42 4.91
N ASP A 255 1.45 -24.60 6.08
CA ASP A 255 0.62 -25.79 6.34
C ASP A 255 -0.62 -25.75 5.45
N TYR A 256 -1.28 -24.59 5.34
CA TYR A 256 -2.43 -24.40 4.44
C TYR A 256 -2.09 -24.57 2.96
N ILE A 257 -0.86 -24.27 2.56
CA ILE A 257 -0.37 -24.52 1.20
C ILE A 257 -0.33 -26.03 0.93
N TYR A 258 0.23 -26.81 1.86
CA TYR A 258 0.32 -28.26 1.74
C TYR A 258 -1.06 -28.94 1.80
N GLU A 259 -1.93 -28.53 2.72
CA GLU A 259 -3.28 -29.08 2.86
C GLU A 259 -4.11 -28.87 1.58
N ASN A 260 -4.08 -27.67 0.99
CA ASN A 260 -4.79 -27.39 -0.27
C ASN A 260 -4.20 -28.18 -1.44
N ALA A 261 -2.88 -28.36 -1.50
CA ALA A 261 -2.24 -29.17 -2.53
C ALA A 261 -2.69 -30.65 -2.45
N LEU A 262 -2.75 -31.21 -1.24
CA LEU A 262 -3.22 -32.57 -1.01
C LEU A 262 -4.69 -32.73 -1.38
N LYS A 263 -5.54 -31.77 -1.00
CA LYS A 263 -6.96 -31.76 -1.35
C LYS A 263 -7.16 -31.81 -2.87
N HIS A 264 -6.45 -30.99 -3.63
CA HIS A 264 -6.52 -30.99 -5.09
C HIS A 264 -5.97 -32.25 -5.75
N GLN A 265 -5.02 -32.96 -5.11
CA GLN A 265 -4.58 -34.28 -5.58
C GLN A 265 -5.68 -35.32 -5.38
N LEU A 266 -6.31 -35.34 -4.21
CA LEU A 266 -7.43 -36.24 -3.90
C LEU A 266 -8.62 -35.98 -4.82
N GLU A 267 -9.04 -34.72 -5.00
CA GLU A 267 -10.13 -34.36 -5.92
C GLU A 267 -9.86 -34.85 -7.36
N ARG A 268 -8.61 -34.73 -7.84
CA ARG A 268 -8.21 -35.25 -9.17
C ARG A 268 -8.20 -36.78 -9.24
N GLN A 269 -7.96 -37.46 -8.12
CA GLN A 269 -7.99 -38.93 -8.05
C GLN A 269 -9.43 -39.46 -8.07
N TYR A 270 -10.37 -38.76 -7.42
CA TYR A 270 -11.79 -39.17 -7.35
C TYR A 270 -12.68 -38.62 -8.47
N ALA A 271 -12.19 -37.68 -9.28
CA ALA A 271 -12.89 -37.17 -10.46
C ALA A 271 -12.70 -38.04 -11.72
N LYS A 272 -12.05 -39.21 -11.59
CA LYS A 272 -11.89 -40.23 -12.63
C LYS A 272 -12.73 -41.46 -12.31
#